data_AF-A0A1F8TG67-F1
#
_entry.id   AF-A0A1F8TG67-F1
#
_cell.length_a   1.000
_cell.length_b   1.000
_cell.length_c   1.000
_cell.angle_alpha   90.00
_cell.angle_beta   90.00
_cell.angle_gamma   90.00
#
_symmetry.space_group_name_H-M   'P 1'
#
loop_
_entity.id
_entity.type
_entity.pdbx_description
1 polymer ?
#
loop_
_entity_poly.entity_id
_entity_poly.type
_entity_poly.pdbx_seq_one_letter_code
_entity_poly.pdbx_strand_id
1 'polypeptide(L)'
;MRPIDSTQPASSNLGPVVFSEDQIRDRVTELAAELSRDHTDKIPVIIGVLTGTVIFMADLLRAISIPVEVDFMAISRFGPSRETHGAVRVLKDLEIPLGGRHAVLVEDLVDTGFTLSHVLGIIRARGPASVRVCALLSRPQRRLIEVPLDYVGFAAPDDFLVGYGMHYRQQYRQLPYIASCRVNGALP
;
A
#
# COMPACT_ATOMS: atom_id res chain seq x y z
N MET A 1 -25.43 15.55 -10.69
CA MET A 1 -24.84 15.17 -9.39
C MET A 1 -25.74 14.09 -8.81
N ARG A 2 -25.34 12.80 -8.85
CA ARG A 2 -26.14 11.72 -8.24
C ARG A 2 -26.05 11.84 -6.71
N PRO A 3 -27.12 11.58 -5.95
CA PRO A 3 -27.05 11.59 -4.51
C PRO A 3 -26.05 10.53 -4.04
N ILE A 4 -25.13 10.94 -3.16
CA ILE A 4 -24.30 10.02 -2.40
C ILE A 4 -25.29 9.33 -1.46
N ASP A 5 -25.62 8.08 -1.76
CA ASP A 5 -26.39 7.25 -0.85
C ASP A 5 -25.56 7.06 0.42
N SER A 6 -25.90 7.85 1.44
CA SER A 6 -25.25 7.94 2.75
C SER A 6 -25.67 6.78 3.64
N THR A 7 -25.65 5.56 3.12
CA THR A 7 -25.69 4.37 3.97
C THR A 7 -24.34 4.27 4.68
N GLN A 8 -24.26 4.90 5.86
CA GLN A 8 -23.31 4.50 6.89
C GLN A 8 -23.31 2.97 6.95
N PRO A 9 -22.19 2.26 6.74
CA PRO A 9 -22.09 0.91 7.25
C PRO A 9 -22.29 1.06 8.76
N ALA A 10 -23.41 0.54 9.24
CA ALA A 10 -23.62 0.38 10.66
C ALA A 10 -22.38 -0.29 11.26
N SER A 11 -22.05 0.05 12.51
CA SER A 11 -21.00 -0.60 13.30
C SER A 11 -21.06 -2.14 13.29
N SER A 12 -22.14 -2.74 12.77
CA SER A 12 -22.39 -4.17 12.58
C SER A 12 -21.42 -4.91 11.64
N ASN A 13 -20.62 -4.22 10.83
CA ASN A 13 -19.74 -4.88 9.85
C ASN A 13 -18.30 -5.07 10.35
N LEU A 14 -17.88 -4.41 11.42
CA LEU A 14 -16.52 -4.55 11.93
C LEU A 14 -16.36 -5.90 12.64
N GLY A 15 -15.38 -6.68 12.21
CA GLY A 15 -15.02 -7.96 12.79
C GLY A 15 -13.91 -7.84 13.84
N PRO A 16 -13.33 -8.97 14.29
CA PRO A 16 -12.23 -8.97 15.24
C PRO A 16 -10.97 -8.26 14.70
N VAL A 17 -10.18 -7.75 15.63
CA VAL A 17 -8.83 -7.21 15.36
C VAL A 17 -7.93 -8.35 14.86
N VAL A 18 -7.26 -8.10 13.74
CA VAL A 18 -6.30 -9.02 13.10
C VAL A 18 -4.87 -8.62 13.46
N PHE A 19 -4.56 -7.32 13.43
CA PHE A 19 -3.29 -6.77 13.91
C PHE A 19 -3.58 -5.57 14.81
N SER A 20 -3.11 -5.63 16.05
CA SER A 20 -3.23 -4.54 17.01
C SER A 20 -2.32 -3.35 16.64
N GLU A 21 -2.61 -2.18 17.19
CA GLU A 21 -1.79 -0.98 17.03
C GLU A 21 -0.33 -1.21 17.47
N ASP A 22 -0.11 -1.90 18.59
CA ASP A 22 1.22 -2.21 19.08
C ASP A 22 1.99 -3.12 18.11
N GLN A 23 1.35 -4.19 17.62
CA GLN A 23 1.97 -5.09 16.63
C GLN A 23 2.36 -4.33 15.35
N ILE A 24 1.49 -3.45 14.87
CA ILE A 24 1.75 -2.64 13.68
C ILE A 24 2.93 -1.70 13.94
N ARG A 25 2.93 -0.95 15.04
CA ARG A 25 4.01 -0.03 15.39
C ARG A 25 5.37 -0.72 15.48
N ASP A 26 5.42 -1.87 16.14
CA ASP A 26 6.65 -2.64 16.32
C ASP A 26 7.15 -3.13 14.96
N ARG A 27 6.27 -3.69 14.13
CA ARG A 27 6.67 -4.17 12.80
C ARG A 27 7.08 -3.05 11.85
N VAL A 28 6.42 -1.89 11.90
CA VAL A 28 6.81 -0.72 11.11
C VAL A 28 8.22 -0.24 11.50
N THR A 29 8.55 -0.29 12.78
CA THR A 29 9.88 0.06 13.28
C THR A 29 10.95 -0.90 12.74
N GLU A 30 10.66 -2.20 12.74
CA GLU A 30 11.54 -3.22 12.15
C GLU A 30 11.76 -3.00 10.64
N LEU A 31 10.67 -2.79 9.88
CA LEU A 31 10.73 -2.50 8.45
C LEU A 31 11.57 -1.25 8.15
N ALA A 32 11.39 -0.19 8.95
CA ALA A 32 12.16 1.03 8.80
C ALA A 32 13.65 0.81 9.06
N ALA A 33 14.01 -0.01 10.06
CA ALA A 33 15.39 -0.37 10.35
C ALA A 33 16.01 -1.21 9.22
N GLU A 34 15.26 -2.16 8.66
CA GLU A 34 15.67 -2.95 7.49
C GLU A 34 15.93 -2.05 6.28
N LEU A 35 14.97 -1.19 5.94
CA LEU A 35 15.07 -0.25 4.83
C LEU A 35 16.26 0.71 5.00
N SER A 36 16.43 1.27 6.19
CA SER A 36 17.48 2.24 6.51
C SER A 36 18.86 1.62 6.35
N ARG A 37 19.06 0.41 6.87
CA ARG A 37 20.33 -0.32 6.75
C ARG A 37 20.71 -0.59 5.30
N ASP A 38 19.77 -1.05 4.49
CA ASP A 38 20.00 -1.39 3.08
C ASP A 38 20.25 -0.15 2.19
N HIS A 39 19.92 1.03 2.72
CA HIS A 39 20.11 2.33 2.08
C HIS A 39 21.08 3.25 2.81
N THR A 40 22.00 2.69 3.60
CA THR A 40 23.10 3.45 4.22
C THR A 40 23.85 4.25 3.16
N ASP A 41 24.16 5.51 3.47
CA ASP A 41 24.84 6.49 2.61
C ASP A 41 24.12 6.82 1.29
N LYS A 42 22.82 6.53 1.19
CA LYS A 42 21.95 6.88 0.05
C LYS A 42 20.82 7.82 0.49
N ILE A 43 20.16 8.44 -0.47
CA ILE A 43 18.96 9.26 -0.27
C ILE A 43 17.83 8.71 -1.16
N PRO A 44 17.17 7.61 -0.75
CA PRO A 44 16.13 7.00 -1.56
C PRO A 44 14.89 7.90 -1.66
N VAL A 45 14.16 7.79 -2.77
CA VAL A 45 12.79 8.32 -2.89
C VAL A 45 11.82 7.27 -2.36
N ILE A 46 11.11 7.59 -1.28
CA ILE A 46 10.03 6.77 -0.77
C ILE A 46 8.75 7.19 -1.48
N ILE A 47 8.12 6.27 -2.19
CA ILE A 47 6.98 6.52 -3.06
C ILE A 47 5.75 5.82 -2.48
N GLY A 48 4.75 6.58 -2.04
CA GLY A 48 3.47 6.02 -1.59
C GLY A 48 2.43 5.99 -2.70
N VAL A 49 1.72 4.87 -2.89
CA VAL A 49 0.55 4.81 -3.76
C VAL A 49 -0.70 5.21 -2.98
N LEU A 50 -1.36 6.29 -3.40
CA LEU A 50 -2.57 6.80 -2.74
C LEU A 50 -3.78 5.90 -3.01
N THR A 51 -4.71 5.76 -2.07
CA THR A 51 -4.81 6.49 -0.78
C THR A 51 -4.58 5.63 0.46
N GLY A 52 -4.61 4.30 0.33
CA GLY A 52 -4.55 3.38 1.47
C GLY A 52 -3.24 3.48 2.25
N THR A 53 -2.13 3.69 1.54
CA THR A 53 -0.77 3.72 2.11
C THR A 53 -0.48 4.91 3.02
N VAL A 54 -1.30 5.97 3.05
CA VAL A 54 -0.96 7.25 3.72
C VAL A 54 -0.56 7.07 5.19
N ILE A 55 -1.31 6.26 5.96
CA ILE A 55 -1.06 6.08 7.39
C ILE A 55 0.22 5.26 7.60
N PHE A 56 0.35 4.11 6.93
CA PHE A 56 1.56 3.29 6.97
C PHE A 56 2.81 4.07 6.56
N MET A 57 2.72 4.83 5.47
CA MET A 57 3.79 5.68 4.98
C MET A 57 4.24 6.71 6.04
N ALA A 58 3.30 7.36 6.72
CA ALA A 58 3.62 8.35 7.74
C ALA A 58 4.36 7.76 8.94
N ASP A 59 3.95 6.57 9.40
CA ASP A 59 4.63 5.87 10.50
C ASP A 59 6.00 5.34 10.07
N LEU A 60 6.10 4.75 8.87
CA LEU A 60 7.36 4.27 8.32
C LEU A 60 8.38 5.40 8.21
N LEU A 61 7.97 6.55 7.67
CA LEU A 61 8.85 7.73 7.53
C LEU A 61 9.36 8.25 8.87
N ARG A 62 8.53 8.26 9.92
CA ARG A 62 8.96 8.66 11.28
C ARG A 62 9.98 7.71 11.88
N ALA A 63 9.98 6.44 11.50
CA ALA A 63 10.88 5.42 12.01
C ALA A 63 12.18 5.26 11.18
N ILE A 64 12.23 5.78 9.95
CA ILE A 64 13.42 5.73 9.11
C ILE A 64 14.54 6.59 9.72
N SER A 65 15.76 6.04 9.78
CA SER A 65 16.91 6.65 10.44
C SER A 65 17.94 7.28 9.50
N ILE A 66 17.60 7.39 8.21
CA ILE A 66 18.47 7.96 7.16
C ILE A 66 17.73 9.10 6.43
N PRO A 67 18.46 9.99 5.73
CA PRO A 67 17.83 10.99 4.87
C PRO A 67 17.04 10.33 3.73
N VAL A 68 15.82 10.80 3.50
CA VAL A 68 14.96 10.34 2.41
C VAL A 68 14.23 11.51 1.76
N GLU A 69 13.81 11.32 0.52
CA GLU A 69 12.81 12.17 -0.11
C GLU A 69 11.49 11.40 -0.26
N VAL A 70 10.39 12.13 -0.36
CA VAL A 70 9.05 11.55 -0.34
C VAL A 70 8.24 12.05 -1.52
N ASP A 71 7.58 11.13 -2.22
CA ASP A 71 6.64 11.46 -3.29
C ASP A 71 5.43 10.52 -3.26
N PHE A 72 4.35 10.91 -3.95
CA PHE A 72 3.11 10.16 -4.01
C PHE A 72 2.61 10.01 -5.43
N MET A 73 2.16 8.81 -5.77
CA MET A 73 1.42 8.54 -7.00
C MET A 73 -0.05 8.26 -6.67
N ALA A 74 -0.98 8.78 -7.48
CA ALA A 74 -2.38 8.38 -7.42
C ALA A 74 -2.74 7.63 -8.70
N ILE A 75 -3.39 6.48 -8.54
CA ILE A 75 -3.83 5.64 -9.65
C ILE A 75 -5.31 5.31 -9.53
N SER A 76 -5.98 5.13 -10.67
CA SER A 76 -7.30 4.50 -10.73
C SER A 76 -7.21 3.20 -11.50
N ARG A 77 -7.79 2.12 -10.96
CA ARG A 77 -8.01 0.88 -11.71
C ARG A 77 -9.01 1.14 -12.84
N PHE A 78 -8.75 0.59 -14.02
CA PHE A 78 -9.79 0.50 -15.05
C PHE A 78 -10.89 -0.45 -14.54
N GLY A 79 -12.15 -0.17 -14.90
CA GLY A 79 -13.31 -0.95 -14.44
C GLY A 79 -13.22 -2.44 -14.83
N PRO A 80 -14.15 -3.30 -14.35
CA PRO A 80 -14.07 -4.74 -14.48
C PRO A 80 -14.37 -5.19 -15.92
N SER A 81 -13.47 -4.92 -16.86
CA SER A 81 -13.43 -5.64 -18.12
C SER A 81 -12.40 -6.76 -18.00
N ARG A 82 -12.76 -7.96 -18.44
CA ARG A 82 -11.90 -9.16 -18.42
C ARG A 82 -10.53 -8.95 -19.06
N GLU A 83 -10.38 -7.93 -19.91
CA GLU A 83 -9.18 -7.67 -20.69
C GLU A 83 -8.16 -6.76 -20.00
N THR A 84 -8.55 -5.97 -18.99
CA THR A 84 -7.64 -4.96 -18.43
C THR A 84 -6.74 -5.47 -17.32
N HIS A 85 -6.91 -6.69 -16.79
CA HIS A 85 -5.98 -7.36 -15.85
C HIS A 85 -5.28 -6.42 -14.84
N GLY A 86 -6.05 -5.55 -14.16
CA GLY A 86 -5.49 -4.63 -13.16
C GLY A 86 -4.63 -3.49 -13.72
N ALA A 87 -4.79 -3.17 -15.01
CA ALA A 87 -4.28 -1.96 -15.63
C ALA A 87 -4.77 -0.74 -14.84
N VAL A 88 -3.89 0.26 -14.77
CA VAL A 88 -4.10 1.46 -13.99
C VAL A 88 -3.91 2.69 -14.86
N ARG A 89 -4.70 3.72 -14.57
CA ARG A 89 -4.50 5.07 -15.08
C ARG A 89 -3.86 5.92 -13.98
N VAL A 90 -2.78 6.60 -14.32
CA VAL A 90 -2.15 7.59 -13.43
C VAL A 90 -3.05 8.83 -13.36
N LEU A 91 -3.43 9.22 -12.15
CA LEU A 91 -4.22 10.42 -11.85
C LEU A 91 -3.34 11.56 -11.33
N LYS A 92 -2.36 11.23 -10.49
CA LYS A 92 -1.27 12.11 -10.05
C LYS A 92 0.02 11.35 -10.26
N ASP A 93 0.96 11.98 -10.95
CA ASP A 93 2.28 11.42 -11.19
C ASP A 93 3.33 11.94 -10.19
N LEU A 94 4.50 11.30 -10.19
CA LEU A 94 5.65 11.72 -9.39
C LEU A 94 6.22 13.04 -9.90
N GLU A 95 6.60 13.91 -8.97
CA GLU A 95 7.27 15.18 -9.21
C GLU A 95 8.79 15.04 -9.12
N ILE A 96 9.27 14.11 -8.30
CA ILE A 96 10.69 13.85 -8.09
C ILE A 96 11.25 12.98 -9.24
N PRO A 97 12.29 13.44 -9.97
CA PRO A 97 12.96 12.61 -10.97
C PRO A 97 13.63 11.39 -10.35
N LEU A 98 13.48 10.22 -10.98
CA LEU A 98 14.04 8.96 -10.47
C LEU A 98 15.33 8.52 -11.15
N GLY A 99 15.76 9.17 -12.24
CA GLY A 99 16.93 8.75 -13.03
C GLY A 99 18.19 8.58 -12.18
N GLY A 100 18.77 7.38 -12.18
CA GLY A 100 19.97 7.05 -11.40
C GLY A 100 19.78 6.98 -9.89
N ARG A 101 18.54 7.03 -9.39
CA ARG A 101 18.24 7.05 -7.96
C ARG A 101 17.72 5.74 -7.41
N HIS A 102 17.82 5.58 -6.09
CA HIS A 102 17.19 4.48 -5.38
C HIS A 102 15.74 4.87 -5.04
N ALA A 103 14.79 4.01 -5.37
CA ALA A 103 13.38 4.20 -5.06
C ALA A 103 12.86 3.04 -4.20
N VAL A 104 12.03 3.36 -3.21
CA VAL A 104 11.27 2.39 -2.43
C VAL A 104 9.78 2.67 -2.60
N LEU A 105 9.08 1.76 -3.26
CA LEU A 105 7.63 1.82 -3.40
C LEU A 105 6.99 1.24 -2.13
N VAL A 106 6.05 1.97 -1.55
CA VAL A 106 5.33 1.60 -0.33
C VAL A 106 3.86 1.31 -0.68
N GLU A 107 3.37 0.17 -0.23
CA GLU A 107 2.00 -0.32 -0.42
C GLU A 107 1.41 -0.79 0.91
N ASP A 108 0.12 -0.56 1.13
CA ASP A 108 -0.60 -1.06 2.31
C ASP A 108 -0.92 -2.56 2.19
N LEU A 109 -1.39 -3.02 1.03
CA LEU A 109 -1.73 -4.41 0.79
C LEU A 109 -1.40 -4.85 -0.64
N VAL A 110 -0.56 -5.89 -0.74
CA VAL A 110 -0.28 -6.56 -2.00
C VAL A 110 -1.04 -7.88 -2.09
N ASP A 111 -2.09 -7.88 -2.91
CA ASP A 111 -2.97 -9.03 -3.16
C ASP A 111 -2.53 -9.80 -4.44
N THR A 112 -3.26 -9.65 -5.56
CA THR A 112 -3.00 -10.40 -6.80
C THR A 112 -1.68 -10.06 -7.50
N GLY A 113 -1.11 -8.88 -7.24
CA GLY A 113 0.13 -8.39 -7.84
C GLY A 113 -0.03 -7.58 -9.13
N PHE A 114 -1.20 -7.55 -9.76
CA PHE A 114 -1.41 -6.82 -11.02
C PHE A 114 -1.11 -5.32 -10.90
N THR A 115 -1.75 -4.64 -9.94
CA THR A 115 -1.56 -3.19 -9.72
C THR A 115 -0.09 -2.86 -9.45
N LEU A 116 0.55 -3.60 -8.54
CA LEU A 116 1.95 -3.41 -8.21
C LEU A 116 2.86 -3.63 -9.44
N SER A 117 2.60 -4.67 -10.24
CA SER A 117 3.36 -4.93 -11.47
C SER A 117 3.29 -3.75 -12.45
N HIS A 118 2.11 -3.17 -12.64
CA HIS A 118 1.95 -1.99 -13.50
C HIS A 118 2.68 -0.76 -12.96
N VAL A 119 2.54 -0.47 -11.66
CA VAL A 119 3.22 0.68 -11.02
C VAL A 119 4.74 0.51 -11.09
N LEU A 120 5.26 -0.70 -10.83
CA LEU A 120 6.68 -1.01 -10.98
C LEU A 120 7.17 -0.81 -12.42
N GLY A 121 6.36 -1.16 -13.43
CA GLY A 121 6.66 -0.88 -14.83
C GLY A 121 6.85 0.61 -15.11
N ILE A 122 5.92 1.44 -14.61
CA ILE A 122 5.96 2.91 -14.75
C ILE A 122 7.21 3.48 -14.06
N ILE A 123 7.51 3.02 -12.84
CA ILE A 123 8.67 3.50 -12.06
C ILE A 123 9.99 3.09 -12.74
N ARG A 124 10.12 1.83 -13.17
CA ARG A 124 11.33 1.32 -13.83
C ARG A 124 11.63 2.02 -15.15
N ALA A 125 10.59 2.39 -15.91
CA ALA A 125 10.75 3.14 -17.15
C ALA A 125 11.41 4.54 -16.96
N ARG A 126 11.46 5.06 -15.73
CA ARG A 126 12.12 6.33 -15.38
C ARG A 126 13.62 6.20 -15.10
N GLY A 127 14.18 4.99 -15.22
CA GLY A 127 15.61 4.71 -15.06
C GLY A 127 16.19 4.87 -13.65
N PRO A 128 15.50 4.47 -12.55
CA PRO A 128 16.13 4.40 -11.23
C PRO A 128 17.31 3.44 -11.19
N ALA A 129 18.30 3.72 -10.35
CA ALA A 129 19.41 2.81 -10.05
C ALA A 129 18.91 1.53 -9.35
N SER A 130 17.87 1.62 -8.53
CA SER A 130 17.16 0.46 -8.00
C SER A 130 15.72 0.78 -7.65
N VAL A 131 14.85 -0.23 -7.68
CA VAL A 131 13.48 -0.16 -7.16
C VAL A 131 13.28 -1.31 -6.18
N ARG A 132 12.90 -0.99 -4.95
CA ARG A 132 12.47 -1.96 -3.93
C ARG A 132 11.02 -1.73 -3.53
N VAL A 133 10.38 -2.74 -2.94
CA VAL A 133 9.00 -2.69 -2.49
C VAL A 133 8.90 -3.00 -0.99
N CYS A 134 8.26 -2.09 -0.27
CA CYS A 134 7.87 -2.26 1.13
C CYS A 134 6.34 -2.39 1.21
N ALA A 135 5.85 -3.56 1.60
CA ALA A 135 4.43 -3.83 1.73
C ALA A 135 4.08 -4.07 3.20
N LEU A 136 3.08 -3.36 3.74
CA LEU A 136 2.62 -3.66 5.10
C LEU A 136 1.99 -5.05 5.15
N LEU A 137 1.08 -5.35 4.22
CA LEU A 137 0.40 -6.64 4.12
C LEU A 137 0.68 -7.32 2.78
N SER A 138 0.80 -8.65 2.80
CA SER A 138 0.90 -9.47 1.58
C SER A 138 -0.01 -10.69 1.67
N ARG A 139 -0.70 -11.02 0.56
CA ARG A 139 -1.46 -12.27 0.40
C ARG A 139 -0.79 -13.16 -0.65
N PRO A 140 0.32 -13.84 -0.31
CA PRO A 140 1.01 -14.72 -1.26
C PRO A 140 0.06 -15.80 -1.83
N GLN A 141 -0.90 -16.28 -1.05
CA GLN A 141 -1.91 -17.26 -1.47
C GLN A 141 -2.86 -16.78 -2.58
N ARG A 142 -2.97 -15.45 -2.81
CA ARG A 142 -3.81 -14.85 -3.85
C ARG A 142 -3.01 -14.30 -5.03
N ARG A 143 -1.70 -14.54 -5.05
CA ARG A 143 -0.77 -14.07 -6.07
C ARG A 143 -1.15 -14.65 -7.44
N LEU A 144 -1.37 -13.78 -8.42
CA LEU A 144 -1.58 -14.15 -9.83
C LEU A 144 -0.43 -13.68 -10.72
N ILE A 145 0.25 -12.59 -10.32
CA ILE A 145 1.51 -12.14 -10.91
C ILE A 145 2.55 -12.05 -9.82
N GLU A 146 3.67 -12.76 -10.00
CA GLU A 146 4.83 -12.66 -9.13
C GLU A 146 5.47 -11.27 -9.24
N VAL A 147 5.68 -10.64 -8.08
CA VAL A 147 6.27 -9.32 -7.95
C VAL A 147 7.23 -9.35 -6.76
N PRO A 148 8.43 -8.76 -6.89
CA PRO A 148 9.38 -8.76 -5.80
C PRO A 148 8.85 -7.90 -4.64
N LEU A 149 8.87 -8.46 -3.43
CA LEU A 149 8.60 -7.75 -2.19
C LEU A 149 9.86 -7.85 -1.32
N ASP A 150 10.54 -6.72 -1.13
CA ASP A 150 11.82 -6.67 -0.41
C ASP A 150 11.61 -6.59 1.10
N TYR A 151 10.55 -5.89 1.53
CA TYR A 151 10.18 -5.74 2.93
C TYR A 151 8.69 -6.03 3.08
N VAL A 152 8.34 -6.99 3.93
CA VAL A 152 6.94 -7.41 4.15
C VAL A 152 6.63 -7.33 5.64
N GLY A 153 5.61 -6.54 5.99
CA GLY A 153 5.15 -6.42 7.37
C GLY A 153 4.55 -7.72 7.88
N PHE A 154 3.41 -8.11 7.29
CA PHE A 154 2.65 -9.28 7.70
C PHE A 154 2.11 -10.08 6.51
N ALA A 155 2.02 -11.41 6.68
CA ALA A 155 1.16 -12.24 5.84
C ALA A 155 -0.29 -12.04 6.27
N ALA A 156 -1.13 -11.55 5.36
CA ALA A 156 -2.53 -11.26 5.65
C ALA A 156 -3.43 -12.48 5.45
N PRO A 157 -4.44 -12.69 6.32
CA PRO A 157 -5.46 -13.71 6.09
C PRO A 157 -6.32 -13.36 4.87
N ASP A 158 -7.12 -14.32 4.42
CA ASP A 158 -8.06 -14.10 3.31
C ASP A 158 -9.39 -13.45 3.73
N ASP A 159 -9.35 -12.65 4.79
CA ASP A 159 -10.49 -11.82 5.23
C ASP A 159 -10.51 -10.50 4.47
N PHE A 160 -11.65 -9.82 4.40
CA PHE A 160 -11.66 -8.42 3.96
C PHE A 160 -11.19 -7.53 5.12
N LEU A 161 -10.13 -6.74 4.91
CA LEU A 161 -9.46 -5.98 5.97
C LEU A 161 -9.73 -4.48 5.86
N VAL A 162 -9.87 -3.82 7.01
CA VAL A 162 -10.02 -2.37 7.14
C VAL A 162 -9.18 -1.85 8.31
N GLY A 163 -8.98 -0.53 8.37
CA GLY A 163 -8.14 0.08 9.40
C GLY A 163 -6.74 0.37 8.91
N TYR A 164 -6.04 1.25 9.61
CA TYR A 164 -4.66 1.64 9.32
C TYR A 164 -4.46 2.07 7.85
N GLY A 165 -5.38 2.89 7.33
CA GLY A 165 -5.40 3.38 5.95
C GLY A 165 -6.27 2.57 5.00
N MET A 166 -6.47 1.27 5.23
CA MET A 166 -7.40 0.44 4.47
C MET A 166 -8.85 0.79 4.77
N HIS A 167 -9.74 0.59 3.80
CA HIS A 167 -11.11 1.09 3.91
C HIS A 167 -12.18 0.20 3.29
N TYR A 168 -13.40 0.39 3.79
CA TYR A 168 -14.63 0.02 3.10
C TYR A 168 -15.44 1.28 2.83
N ARG A 169 -15.72 1.59 1.55
CA ARG A 169 -16.49 2.79 1.15
C ARG A 169 -16.02 4.09 1.84
N GLN A 170 -14.71 4.35 1.81
CA GLN A 170 -14.03 5.48 2.47
C GLN A 170 -14.07 5.51 4.01
N GLN A 171 -14.55 4.45 4.66
CA GLN A 171 -14.62 4.37 6.12
C GLN A 171 -13.54 3.50 6.72
N TYR A 172 -13.36 3.63 8.04
CA TYR A 172 -12.45 2.86 8.90
C TYR A 172 -10.96 3.14 8.74
N ARG A 173 -10.53 3.97 7.78
CA ARG A 173 -9.10 4.30 7.57
C ARG A 173 -8.39 4.73 8.84
N GLN A 174 -9.08 5.52 9.67
CA GLN A 174 -8.54 6.15 10.87
C GLN A 174 -8.33 5.19 12.06
N LEU A 175 -8.79 3.94 11.97
CA LEU A 175 -8.56 2.98 13.05
C LEU A 175 -7.04 2.71 13.16
N PRO A 176 -6.48 2.73 14.39
CA PRO A 176 -5.04 2.55 14.57
C PRO A 176 -4.60 1.07 14.50
N TYR A 177 -5.57 0.16 14.34
CA TYR A 177 -5.39 -1.28 14.19
C TYR A 177 -6.02 -1.75 12.88
N ILE A 178 -5.69 -2.99 12.49
CA ILE A 178 -6.29 -3.67 11.34
C ILE A 178 -7.28 -4.70 11.85
N ALA A 179 -8.50 -4.67 11.32
CA ALA A 179 -9.56 -5.61 11.67
C ALA A 179 -10.16 -6.24 10.41
N SER A 180 -10.75 -7.41 10.58
CA SER A 180 -11.61 -7.97 9.54
C SER A 180 -12.91 -7.16 9.45
N CYS A 181 -13.55 -7.18 8.29
CA CYS A 181 -14.80 -6.50 8.04
C CYS A 181 -15.71 -7.37 7.19
N ARG A 182 -16.93 -7.57 7.67
CA ARG A 182 -17.99 -8.29 6.96
C ARG A 182 -18.54 -7.39 5.88
N VAL A 183 -18.49 -7.88 4.65
CA VAL A 183 -19.01 -7.19 3.48
C VAL A 183 -20.26 -7.91 2.99
N ASN A 184 -21.39 -7.22 3.07
CA ASN A 184 -22.64 -7.70 2.50
C ASN A 184 -22.66 -7.34 1.00
N GLY A 185 -22.69 -8.36 0.13
CA GLY A 185 -22.63 -8.22 -1.33
C GLY A 185 -21.29 -8.68 -1.92
N ALA A 186 -21.16 -8.56 -3.25
CA ALA A 186 -19.91 -8.91 -3.92
C ALA A 186 -18.77 -7.98 -3.44
N LEU A 187 -17.60 -8.58 -3.17
CA LEU A 187 -16.36 -7.84 -2.97
C LEU A 187 -16.11 -6.94 -4.20
N PRO A 188 -15.76 -5.66 -4.02
CA PRO A 188 -15.43 -4.78 -5.13
C PRO A 188 -14.19 -5.21 -5.91
#